data_AF-A0A7W8RU53-F1
#
_entry.id   AF-A0A7W8RU53-F1
#
_cell.length_a   1.000
_cell.length_b   1.000
_cell.length_c   1.000
_cell.angle_alpha   90.00
_cell.angle_beta   90.00
_cell.angle_gamma   90.00
#
_symmetry.space_group_name_H-M   'P 1'
#
loop_
_entity.id
_entity.type
_entity.pdbx_description
1 polymer ?
#
loop_
_entity_poly.entity_id
_entity_poly.type
_entity_poly.pdbx_seq_one_letter_code
_entity_poly.pdbx_strand_id
1 'polypeptide(L)'
;MPKWLLTYSGAVLAVGAIVVTQNLWDLSKSDWASWVQAVGAIAAIVGAIWISNSQYRREETRRASEEALANYRLMAELNWLSDEIVGFLNQFADFEPGQNDTFVIADDEVADILTRLTWCRQHVEHKGQLAMLGTLRHSFVETLRLVRVKAKYNSTVFGIQDLRILREWRKEALGVLNHAVGVEPKSHYRSTHEKPQTSETA
;
A
#
# COMPACT_ATOMS: atom_id res chain seq x y z
N MET A 1 33.05 -19.40 -3.75
CA MET A 1 33.17 -20.66 -4.52
C MET A 1 31.85 -20.96 -5.21
N PRO A 2 31.85 -21.30 -6.51
CA PRO A 2 30.61 -21.62 -7.22
C PRO A 2 30.02 -22.93 -6.69
N LYS A 3 28.70 -22.93 -6.43
CA LYS A 3 27.99 -24.04 -5.77
C LYS A 3 28.11 -25.37 -6.50
N TRP A 4 28.33 -25.35 -7.82
CA TRP A 4 28.51 -26.54 -8.64
C TRP A 4 29.85 -27.27 -8.37
N LEU A 5 30.91 -26.53 -8.01
CA LEU A 5 32.19 -27.14 -7.64
C LEU A 5 32.08 -27.88 -6.31
N LEU A 6 31.35 -27.34 -5.34
CA LEU A 6 31.16 -27.98 -4.03
C LEU A 6 30.36 -29.29 -4.14
N THR A 7 29.32 -29.32 -4.97
CA THR A 7 28.56 -30.55 -5.25
C THR A 7 29.38 -31.58 -6.02
N TYR A 8 30.20 -31.13 -6.98
CA TYR A 8 31.08 -32.01 -7.76
C TYR A 8 32.16 -32.64 -6.88
N SER A 9 32.84 -31.84 -6.05
CA SER A 9 33.86 -32.33 -5.11
C SER A 9 33.27 -33.32 -4.09
N GLY A 10 32.06 -33.06 -3.58
CA GLY A 10 31.37 -33.97 -2.67
C GLY A 10 31.03 -35.32 -3.31
N ALA A 11 30.56 -35.30 -4.57
CA ALA A 11 30.27 -36.53 -5.31
C ALA A 11 31.53 -37.36 -5.59
N VAL A 12 32.63 -36.71 -6.00
CA VAL A 12 33.91 -37.39 -6.28
C VAL A 12 34.48 -38.04 -5.02
N LEU A 13 34.43 -37.34 -3.87
CA LEU A 13 34.88 -37.89 -2.59
C LEU A 13 34.01 -39.05 -2.11
N ALA A 14 32.69 -38.99 -2.32
CA ALA A 14 31.78 -40.08 -1.96
C ALA A 14 32.04 -41.34 -2.81
N VAL A 15 32.20 -41.18 -4.12
CA VAL A 15 32.54 -42.30 -5.03
C VAL A 15 33.92 -42.88 -4.68
N GLY A 16 34.90 -42.02 -4.41
CA GLY A 16 36.24 -42.45 -3.97
C GLY A 16 36.20 -43.25 -2.66
N ALA A 17 35.41 -42.80 -1.68
CA ALA A 17 35.24 -43.50 -0.40
C ALA A 17 34.58 -44.89 -0.57
N ILE A 18 33.59 -45.01 -1.46
CA ILE A 18 32.92 -46.28 -1.78
C ILE A 18 33.90 -47.28 -2.41
N VAL A 19 34.69 -46.83 -3.39
CA VAL A 19 35.69 -47.69 -4.07
C VAL A 19 36.77 -48.18 -3.09
N VAL A 20 37.24 -47.29 -2.20
CA VAL A 20 38.25 -47.65 -1.19
C VAL A 20 37.70 -48.63 -0.15
N THR A 21 36.46 -48.45 0.30
CA THR A 21 35.83 -49.39 1.26
C THR A 21 35.49 -50.74 0.66
N GLN A 22 35.09 -50.80 -0.63
CA GLN A 22 34.91 -52.07 -1.35
C GLN A 22 36.19 -52.87 -1.48
N ASN A 23 37.32 -52.18 -1.68
CA ASN A 23 38.61 -52.84 -1.89
C ASN A 23 39.27 -53.28 -0.56
N LEU A 24 38.88 -52.69 0.57
CA LEU A 24 39.47 -52.96 1.89
C LEU A 24 38.60 -53.87 2.78
N TRP A 25 37.30 -53.98 2.53
CA TRP A 25 36.39 -54.84 3.30
C TRP A 25 35.55 -55.75 2.39
N ASP A 26 35.72 -57.06 2.56
CA ASP A 26 35.01 -58.13 1.83
C ASP A 26 33.57 -58.30 2.37
N LEU A 27 32.78 -57.24 2.18
CA LEU A 27 31.38 -57.16 2.59
C LEU A 27 30.49 -57.93 1.62
N SER A 28 29.52 -58.68 2.16
CA SER A 28 28.56 -59.41 1.32
C SER A 28 27.73 -58.44 0.46
N LYS A 29 27.27 -58.89 -0.71
CA LYS A 29 26.42 -58.07 -1.61
C LYS A 29 25.16 -57.53 -0.92
N SER A 30 24.66 -58.24 0.08
CA SER A 30 23.49 -57.85 0.89
C SER A 30 23.80 -56.65 1.80
N ASP A 31 24.98 -56.64 2.43
CA ASP A 31 25.38 -55.57 3.35
C ASP A 31 25.61 -54.25 2.60
N TRP A 32 26.22 -54.33 1.42
CA TRP A 32 26.38 -53.17 0.52
C TRP A 32 25.05 -52.55 0.09
N ALA A 33 24.06 -53.37 -0.25
CA ALA A 33 22.75 -52.89 -0.66
C ALA A 33 22.06 -52.11 0.48
N SER A 34 22.12 -52.64 1.71
CA SER A 34 21.56 -51.98 2.90
C SER A 34 22.23 -50.64 3.19
N TRP A 35 23.55 -50.57 3.04
CA TRP A 35 24.34 -49.37 3.28
C TRP A 35 24.05 -48.27 2.25
N VAL A 36 24.08 -48.62 0.96
CA VAL A 36 23.76 -47.68 -0.13
C VAL A 36 22.33 -47.16 0.02
N GLN A 37 21.39 -48.01 0.42
CA GLN A 37 20.00 -47.62 0.64
C GLN A 37 19.87 -46.60 1.78
N ALA A 38 20.55 -46.82 2.91
CA ALA A 38 20.52 -45.90 4.04
C ALA A 38 21.15 -44.55 3.70
N VAL A 39 22.29 -44.55 3.01
CA VAL A 39 22.95 -43.31 2.56
C VAL A 39 22.09 -42.58 1.53
N GLY A 40 21.48 -43.29 0.60
CA GLY A 40 20.58 -42.73 -0.41
C GLY A 40 19.35 -42.07 0.22
N ALA A 41 18.75 -42.69 1.25
CA ALA A 41 17.62 -42.11 1.97
C ALA A 41 18.01 -40.81 2.70
N ILE A 42 19.16 -40.79 3.38
CA ILE A 42 19.66 -39.59 4.07
C ILE A 42 19.97 -38.47 3.05
N ALA A 43 20.64 -38.81 1.95
CA ALA A 43 20.94 -37.85 0.89
C ALA A 43 19.67 -37.27 0.25
N ALA A 44 18.63 -38.08 0.06
CA ALA A 44 17.34 -37.64 -0.44
C ALA A 44 16.65 -36.66 0.53
N ILE A 45 16.68 -36.93 1.84
CA ILE A 45 16.13 -36.04 2.87
C ILE A 45 16.87 -34.70 2.87
N VAL A 46 18.20 -34.72 2.84
CA VAL A 46 19.02 -33.50 2.81
C VAL A 46 18.76 -32.69 1.53
N GLY A 47 18.66 -33.37 0.39
CA GLY A 47 18.31 -32.74 -0.89
C GLY A 47 16.92 -32.08 -0.86
N ALA A 48 15.93 -32.75 -0.28
CA ALA A 48 14.58 -32.22 -0.13
C ALA A 48 14.53 -30.98 0.78
N ILE A 49 15.25 -31.00 1.91
CA ILE A 49 15.36 -29.84 2.82
C ILE A 49 16.02 -28.66 2.10
N TRP A 50 17.08 -28.90 1.32
CA TRP A 50 17.78 -27.84 0.59
C TRP A 50 16.90 -27.17 -0.46
N ILE A 51 16.15 -27.98 -1.24
CA ILE A 51 15.20 -27.48 -2.23
C ILE A 51 14.09 -26.68 -1.53
N SER A 52 13.52 -27.21 -0.45
CA SER A 52 12.48 -26.54 0.33
C SER A 52 12.93 -25.16 0.85
N ASN A 53 14.13 -25.07 1.46
CA ASN A 53 14.68 -23.81 1.93
C ASN A 53 14.92 -22.81 0.80
N SER A 54 15.32 -23.28 -0.39
CA SER A 54 15.51 -22.41 -1.56
C SER A 54 14.19 -21.88 -2.11
N GLN A 55 13.13 -22.69 -2.07
CA GLN A 55 11.78 -22.27 -2.47
C GLN A 55 11.19 -21.31 -1.45
N TYR A 56 11.34 -21.58 -0.15
CA TYR A 56 10.85 -20.70 0.92
C TYR A 56 11.41 -19.28 0.80
N ARG A 57 12.72 -19.13 0.60
CA ARG A 57 13.34 -17.80 0.45
C ARG A 57 12.88 -17.06 -0.81
N ARG A 58 12.64 -17.79 -1.91
CA ARG A 58 12.11 -17.20 -3.15
C ARG A 58 10.66 -16.77 -2.97
N GLU A 59 9.87 -17.58 -2.29
CA GLU A 59 8.48 -17.28 -1.98
C GLU A 59 8.36 -16.05 -1.07
N GLU A 60 9.19 -15.95 -0.03
CA GLU A 60 9.24 -14.79 0.86
C GLU A 60 9.60 -13.51 0.10
N THR A 61 10.62 -13.58 -0.76
CA THR A 61 11.01 -12.43 -1.60
C THR A 61 9.89 -12.04 -2.57
N ARG A 62 9.20 -13.03 -3.15
CA ARG A 62 8.08 -12.79 -4.06
C ARG A 62 6.93 -12.11 -3.34
N ARG A 63 6.53 -12.60 -2.17
CA ARG A 63 5.47 -12.00 -1.35
C ARG A 63 5.78 -10.57 -0.98
N ALA A 64 6.99 -10.29 -0.49
CA ALA A 64 7.40 -8.92 -0.18
C ALA A 64 7.32 -7.99 -1.41
N SER A 65 7.69 -8.48 -2.59
CA SER A 65 7.58 -7.69 -3.83
C SER A 65 6.13 -7.47 -4.28
N GLU A 66 5.27 -8.47 -4.10
CA GLU A 66 3.84 -8.40 -4.42
C GLU A 66 3.12 -7.43 -3.47
N GLU A 67 3.42 -7.48 -2.18
CA GLU A 67 2.92 -6.55 -1.16
C GLU A 67 3.35 -5.11 -1.45
N ALA A 68 4.62 -4.87 -1.77
CA ALA A 68 5.12 -3.55 -2.12
C ALA A 68 4.41 -2.97 -3.36
N LEU A 69 4.18 -3.81 -4.37
CA LEU A 69 3.49 -3.42 -5.59
C LEU A 69 1.99 -3.18 -5.38
N ALA A 70 1.34 -3.98 -4.53
CA ALA A 70 -0.04 -3.76 -4.12
C ALA A 70 -0.20 -2.43 -3.38
N ASN A 71 0.69 -2.15 -2.42
CA ASN A 71 0.69 -0.90 -1.68
C ASN A 71 0.96 0.31 -2.58
N TYR A 72 1.92 0.19 -3.52
CA TYR A 72 2.18 1.24 -4.52
C TYR A 72 0.94 1.55 -5.36
N ARG A 73 0.25 0.52 -5.87
CA ARG A 73 -0.98 0.69 -6.66
C ARG A 73 -2.08 1.37 -5.85
N LEU A 74 -2.29 0.94 -4.61
CA LEU A 74 -3.28 1.55 -3.72
C LEU A 74 -2.97 3.04 -3.47
N MET A 75 -1.72 3.39 -3.23
CA MET A 75 -1.31 4.78 -3.00
C MET A 75 -1.50 5.65 -4.24
N ALA A 76 -1.13 5.15 -5.41
CA ALA A 76 -1.36 5.84 -6.68
C ALA A 76 -2.85 6.10 -6.90
N GLU A 77 -3.69 5.08 -6.65
CA GLU A 77 -5.15 5.20 -6.79
C GLU A 77 -5.74 6.17 -5.76
N LEU A 78 -5.29 6.12 -4.51
CA LEU A 78 -5.72 7.05 -3.45
C LEU A 78 -5.36 8.50 -3.81
N ASN A 79 -4.18 8.73 -4.36
CA ASN A 79 -3.76 10.05 -4.82
C ASN A 79 -4.67 10.55 -5.96
N TRP A 80 -4.86 9.74 -7.01
CA TRP A 80 -5.69 10.09 -8.14
C TRP A 80 -7.15 10.36 -7.72
N LEU A 81 -7.71 9.51 -6.86
CA LEU A 81 -9.05 9.67 -6.31
C LEU A 81 -9.19 10.90 -5.41
N SER A 82 -8.14 11.23 -4.64
CA SER A 82 -8.14 12.45 -3.82
C SER A 82 -8.17 13.70 -4.69
N ASP A 83 -7.41 13.71 -5.79
CA ASP A 83 -7.35 14.82 -6.74
C ASP A 83 -8.71 15.05 -7.41
N GLU A 84 -9.38 13.99 -7.86
CA GLU A 84 -10.71 14.09 -8.46
C GLU A 84 -11.78 14.56 -7.47
N ILE A 85 -11.79 14.01 -6.25
CA ILE A 85 -12.75 14.44 -5.22
C ILE A 85 -12.53 15.91 -4.88
N VAL A 86 -11.27 16.35 -4.77
CA VAL A 86 -10.93 17.77 -4.58
C VAL A 86 -11.35 18.60 -5.80
N GLY A 87 -11.14 18.11 -7.01
CA GLY A 87 -11.57 18.75 -8.26
C GLY A 87 -13.09 18.96 -8.31
N PHE A 88 -13.86 17.93 -7.93
CA PHE A 88 -15.30 18.01 -7.77
C PHE A 88 -15.71 19.05 -6.70
N LEU A 89 -15.09 19.00 -5.52
CA LEU A 89 -15.35 19.96 -4.44
C LEU A 89 -14.98 21.40 -4.81
N ASN A 90 -13.95 21.59 -5.66
CA ASN A 90 -13.52 22.90 -6.14
C ASN A 90 -14.58 23.59 -7.01
N GLN A 91 -15.49 22.85 -7.65
CA GLN A 91 -16.58 23.44 -8.43
C GLN A 91 -17.48 24.35 -7.59
N PHE A 92 -17.53 24.12 -6.27
CA PHE A 92 -18.34 24.88 -5.32
C PHE A 92 -17.52 25.92 -4.54
N ALA A 93 -16.22 26.08 -4.83
CA ALA A 93 -15.34 26.94 -4.04
C ALA A 93 -15.69 28.43 -4.18
N ASP A 94 -16.14 28.83 -5.37
CA ASP A 94 -16.41 30.23 -5.73
C ASP A 94 -17.88 30.63 -5.57
N PHE A 95 -18.72 29.74 -5.02
CA PHE A 95 -20.14 30.05 -4.82
C PHE A 95 -20.32 31.14 -3.77
N GLU A 96 -21.21 32.08 -4.07
CA GLU A 96 -21.55 33.20 -3.19
C GLU A 96 -22.91 32.99 -2.52
N PRO A 97 -23.07 33.43 -1.26
CA PRO A 97 -24.33 33.25 -0.55
C PRO A 97 -25.44 34.04 -1.22
N GLY A 98 -26.58 33.41 -1.45
CA GLY A 98 -27.73 34.08 -2.06
C GLY A 98 -27.70 34.15 -3.58
N GLN A 99 -26.59 33.77 -4.23
CA GLN A 99 -26.53 33.68 -5.68
C GLN A 99 -27.17 32.39 -6.19
N ASN A 100 -27.69 32.45 -7.41
CA ASN A 100 -28.26 31.30 -8.09
C ASN A 100 -27.19 30.69 -9.00
N ASP A 101 -26.48 29.70 -8.47
CA ASP A 101 -25.44 29.00 -9.21
C ASP A 101 -26.00 27.75 -9.89
N THR A 102 -25.72 27.59 -11.18
CA THR A 102 -26.07 26.38 -11.93
C THR A 102 -24.90 25.41 -11.91
N PHE A 103 -25.17 24.18 -11.46
CA PHE A 103 -24.21 23.08 -11.50
C PHE A 103 -24.88 21.85 -12.11
N VAL A 104 -24.08 20.98 -12.71
CA VAL A 104 -24.52 19.70 -13.26
C VAL A 104 -23.65 18.62 -12.63
N ILE A 105 -24.29 17.63 -12.03
CA ILE A 105 -23.61 16.45 -11.49
C ILE A 105 -23.98 15.29 -12.39
N ALA A 106 -22.99 14.70 -13.05
CA ALA A 106 -23.17 13.52 -13.87
C ALA A 106 -23.27 12.27 -12.97
N ASP A 107 -24.34 11.48 -13.12
CA ASP A 107 -24.57 10.30 -12.27
C ASP A 107 -23.52 9.19 -12.51
N ASP A 108 -22.96 9.12 -13.72
CA ASP A 108 -21.89 8.21 -14.11
C ASP A 108 -20.56 8.56 -13.45
N GLU A 109 -20.19 9.85 -13.40
CA GLU A 109 -19.00 10.32 -12.67
C GLU A 109 -19.09 9.99 -11.18
N VAL A 110 -20.26 10.22 -10.57
CA VAL A 110 -20.50 9.86 -9.17
C VAL A 110 -20.38 8.35 -8.95
N ALA A 111 -20.94 7.55 -9.85
CA ALA A 111 -20.87 6.10 -9.75
C ALA A 111 -19.41 5.59 -9.86
N ASP A 112 -18.60 6.18 -10.75
CA ASP A 112 -17.19 5.82 -10.90
C ASP A 112 -16.39 6.11 -9.62
N ILE A 113 -16.51 7.34 -9.08
CA ILE A 113 -15.82 7.74 -7.84
C ILE A 113 -16.20 6.82 -6.67
N LEU A 114 -17.49 6.49 -6.51
CA LEU A 114 -17.95 5.58 -5.45
C LEU A 114 -17.45 4.14 -5.65
N THR A 115 -17.35 3.69 -6.89
CA THR A 115 -16.82 2.36 -7.24
C THR A 115 -15.34 2.29 -6.87
N ARG A 116 -14.57 3.33 -7.21
CA ARG A 116 -13.13 3.41 -6.88
C ARG A 116 -12.86 3.61 -5.41
N LEU A 117 -13.67 4.39 -4.69
CA LEU A 117 -13.65 4.44 -3.22
C LEU A 117 -13.89 3.05 -2.60
N THR A 118 -14.79 2.27 -3.19
CA THR A 118 -15.07 0.90 -2.73
C THR A 118 -13.91 -0.05 -3.02
N TRP A 119 -13.30 0.06 -4.20
CA TRP A 119 -12.10 -0.69 -4.55
C TRP A 119 -10.94 -0.40 -3.59
N CYS A 120 -10.63 0.88 -3.36
CA CYS A 120 -9.60 1.28 -2.39
C CYS A 120 -9.87 0.68 -1.02
N ARG A 121 -11.13 0.72 -0.55
CA ARG A 121 -11.52 0.18 0.77
C ARG A 121 -11.20 -1.30 0.93
N GLN A 122 -11.38 -2.09 -0.12
CA GLN A 122 -11.14 -3.54 -0.09
C GLN A 122 -9.65 -3.88 -0.05
N HIS A 123 -8.79 -2.97 -0.49
CA HIS A 123 -7.34 -3.19 -0.61
C HIS A 123 -6.52 -2.44 0.44
N VAL A 124 -7.17 -1.70 1.35
CA VAL A 124 -6.50 -1.02 2.45
C VAL A 124 -5.97 -2.03 3.47
N GLU A 125 -4.67 -1.93 3.79
CA GLU A 125 -4.01 -2.74 4.82
C GLU A 125 -3.71 -1.94 6.10
N HIS A 126 -3.61 -0.61 6.00
CA HIS A 126 -3.20 0.23 7.11
C HIS A 126 -4.29 1.18 7.60
N LYS A 127 -4.36 1.39 8.92
CA LYS A 127 -5.35 2.28 9.56
C LYS A 127 -5.29 3.72 9.03
N GLY A 128 -4.11 4.21 8.66
CA GLY A 128 -3.93 5.56 8.09
C GLY A 128 -4.61 5.71 6.74
N GLN A 129 -4.40 4.76 5.83
CA GLN A 129 -5.08 4.69 4.53
C GLN A 129 -6.61 4.64 4.69
N LEU A 130 -7.08 3.84 5.66
CA LEU A 130 -8.51 3.72 5.93
C LEU A 130 -9.12 5.04 6.42
N ALA A 131 -8.41 5.77 7.27
CA ALA A 131 -8.83 7.08 7.75
C ALA A 131 -8.91 8.10 6.61
N MET A 132 -7.88 8.16 5.76
CA MET A 132 -7.85 9.01 4.55
C MET A 132 -9.04 8.72 3.64
N LEU A 133 -9.28 7.44 3.34
CA LEU A 133 -10.41 7.01 2.52
C LEU A 133 -11.76 7.35 3.14
N GLY A 134 -11.86 7.20 4.47
CA GLY A 134 -13.05 7.58 5.23
C GLY A 134 -13.35 9.06 5.11
N THR A 135 -12.34 9.92 5.25
CA THR A 135 -12.44 11.36 5.05
C THR A 135 -12.88 11.70 3.62
N LEU A 136 -12.21 11.17 2.59
CA LEU A 136 -12.59 11.39 1.19
C LEU A 136 -14.04 11.01 0.90
N ARG A 137 -14.45 9.81 1.35
CA ARG A 137 -15.82 9.33 1.19
C ARG A 137 -16.81 10.25 1.89
N HIS A 138 -16.52 10.68 3.11
CA HIS A 138 -17.39 11.58 3.87
C HIS A 138 -17.55 12.92 3.15
N SER A 139 -16.44 13.59 2.82
CA SER A 139 -16.45 14.90 2.15
C SER A 139 -17.19 14.83 0.81
N PHE A 140 -16.98 13.77 0.03
CA PHE A 140 -17.66 13.58 -1.26
C PHE A 140 -19.16 13.32 -1.11
N VAL A 141 -19.54 12.32 -0.30
CA VAL A 141 -20.95 11.91 -0.16
C VAL A 141 -21.80 12.98 0.49
N GLU A 142 -21.28 13.68 1.51
CA GLU A 142 -22.05 14.74 2.18
C GLU A 142 -22.19 15.98 1.28
N THR A 143 -21.15 16.34 0.51
CA THR A 143 -21.27 17.37 -0.54
C THR A 143 -22.34 16.99 -1.55
N LEU A 144 -22.27 15.77 -2.09
CA LEU A 144 -23.23 15.26 -3.06
C LEU A 144 -24.67 15.31 -2.51
N ARG A 145 -24.86 14.92 -1.25
CA ARG A 145 -26.18 14.97 -0.58
C ARG A 145 -26.69 16.40 -0.48
N LEU A 146 -25.88 17.32 0.03
CA LEU A 146 -26.26 18.73 0.19
C LEU A 146 -26.64 19.33 -1.17
N VAL A 147 -25.79 19.13 -2.16
CA VAL A 147 -25.97 19.70 -3.50
C VAL A 147 -27.18 19.10 -4.22
N ARG A 148 -27.41 17.78 -4.14
CA ARG A 148 -28.60 17.13 -4.71
C ARG A 148 -29.90 17.57 -4.03
N VAL A 149 -29.89 17.77 -2.72
CA VAL A 149 -31.06 18.31 -1.99
C VAL A 149 -31.39 19.71 -2.52
N LYS A 150 -30.38 20.57 -2.66
CA LYS A 150 -30.56 21.94 -3.19
C LYS A 150 -31.09 21.96 -4.63
N ALA A 151 -30.54 21.12 -5.50
CA ALA A 151 -31.04 20.94 -6.87
C ALA A 151 -32.52 20.49 -6.89
N LYS A 152 -32.88 19.50 -6.08
CA LYS A 152 -34.23 18.91 -6.09
C LYS A 152 -35.31 19.89 -5.63
N TYR A 153 -35.02 20.72 -4.63
CA TYR A 153 -35.99 21.67 -4.06
C TYR A 153 -35.96 23.05 -4.74
N ASN A 154 -35.32 23.16 -5.92
CA ASN A 154 -35.22 24.37 -6.75
C ASN A 154 -34.68 25.59 -5.97
N SER A 155 -33.89 25.32 -4.94
CA SER A 155 -33.12 26.28 -4.16
C SER A 155 -31.66 25.97 -4.44
N THR A 156 -31.23 26.24 -5.68
CA THR A 156 -29.81 26.33 -6.07
C THR A 156 -29.09 27.49 -5.38
N VAL A 157 -29.81 28.22 -4.54
CA VAL A 157 -29.28 29.24 -3.64
C VAL A 157 -28.66 28.58 -2.41
N PHE A 158 -27.35 28.70 -2.30
CA PHE A 158 -26.60 28.26 -1.12
C PHE A 158 -26.63 29.33 -0.04
N GLY A 159 -26.93 28.92 1.20
CA GLY A 159 -26.81 29.77 2.36
C GLY A 159 -25.37 29.88 2.85
N ILE A 160 -25.08 30.87 3.70
CA ILE A 160 -23.77 31.04 4.33
C ILE A 160 -23.33 29.76 5.06
N GLN A 161 -24.27 29.08 5.73
CA GLN A 161 -24.00 27.84 6.44
C GLN A 161 -23.61 26.70 5.50
N ASP A 162 -24.28 26.58 4.36
CA ASP A 162 -24.03 25.53 3.38
C ASP A 162 -22.61 25.71 2.81
N LEU A 163 -22.27 26.93 2.40
CA LEU A 163 -20.95 27.27 1.86
C LEU A 163 -19.83 27.08 2.89
N ARG A 164 -20.09 27.36 4.17
CA ARG A 164 -19.13 27.10 5.24
C ARG A 164 -18.80 25.61 5.36
N ILE A 165 -19.82 24.76 5.41
CA ILE A 165 -19.64 23.31 5.54
C ILE A 165 -18.95 22.73 4.29
N LEU A 166 -19.33 23.19 3.09
CA LEU A 166 -18.66 22.79 1.84
C LEU A 166 -17.16 23.11 1.84
N ARG A 167 -16.77 24.29 2.35
CA ARG A 167 -15.36 24.67 2.49
C ARG A 167 -14.63 23.82 3.53
N GLU A 168 -15.30 23.41 4.61
CA GLU A 168 -14.74 22.49 5.61
C GLU A 168 -14.46 21.11 5.00
N TRP A 169 -15.44 20.50 4.34
CA TRP A 169 -15.25 19.22 3.65
C TRP A 169 -14.18 19.27 2.56
N ARG A 170 -14.13 20.37 1.80
CA ARG A 170 -13.06 20.61 0.83
C ARG A 170 -11.69 20.66 1.49
N LYS A 171 -11.56 21.36 2.63
CA LYS A 171 -10.30 21.46 3.37
C LYS A 171 -9.84 20.10 3.90
N GLU A 172 -10.78 19.26 4.36
CA GLU A 172 -10.49 17.89 4.79
C GLU A 172 -9.97 17.03 3.64
N ALA A 173 -10.65 17.05 2.48
CA ALA A 173 -10.22 16.33 1.28
C ALA A 173 -8.84 16.81 0.77
N LEU A 174 -8.59 18.12 0.78
CA LEU A 174 -7.29 18.70 0.48
C LEU A 174 -6.20 18.24 1.46
N GLY A 175 -6.55 18.08 2.74
CA GLY A 175 -5.65 17.51 3.74
C GLY A 175 -5.19 16.11 3.35
N VAL A 176 -6.12 15.26 2.91
CA VAL A 176 -5.83 13.91 2.44
C VAL A 176 -4.97 13.93 1.17
N LEU A 177 -5.32 14.75 0.17
CA LEU A 177 -4.54 14.89 -1.06
C LEU A 177 -3.08 15.28 -0.76
N ASN A 178 -2.88 16.29 0.09
CA ASN A 178 -1.54 16.72 0.49
C ASN A 178 -0.74 15.57 1.14
N HIS A 179 -1.39 14.78 2.00
CA HIS A 179 -0.74 13.61 2.61
C HIS A 179 -0.43 12.52 1.58
N ALA A 180 -1.33 12.26 0.61
CA ALA A 180 -1.15 11.25 -0.41
C ALA A 180 -0.05 11.60 -1.42
N VAL A 181 0.11 12.88 -1.76
CA VAL A 181 1.20 13.38 -2.64
C VAL A 181 2.53 13.51 -1.89
N GLY A 182 2.53 13.41 -0.56
CA GLY A 182 3.72 13.65 0.28
C GLY A 182 4.06 15.13 0.43
N VAL A 183 3.10 16.03 0.20
CA VAL A 183 3.21 17.45 0.48
C VAL A 183 2.88 17.65 1.95
N GLU A 184 3.89 17.84 2.80
CA GLU A 184 3.66 18.26 4.18
C GLU A 184 2.83 19.55 4.19
N PRO A 185 1.77 19.65 5.03
CA PRO A 185 0.97 20.85 5.11
C PRO A 185 1.86 22.02 5.50
N LYS A 186 2.01 23.01 4.60
CA LYS A 186 2.70 24.26 4.93
C LYS A 186 2.06 24.85 6.18
N SER A 187 2.77 24.79 7.31
CA SER A 187 2.38 25.42 8.56
C SER A 187 2.49 26.94 8.41
N HIS A 188 1.60 27.56 7.64
CA HIS A 188 1.38 29.00 7.71
C HIS A 188 0.56 29.29 8.96
N TYR A 189 1.23 29.32 10.12
CA TYR A 189 0.98 30.22 11.25
C TYR A 189 2.08 30.01 12.30
N ARG A 190 3.24 30.66 12.07
CA ARG A 190 4.12 31.10 13.16
C ARG A 190 4.28 32.61 13.02
N SER A 191 3.18 33.34 13.18
CA SER A 191 3.24 34.77 13.42
C SER A 191 3.41 35.02 14.92
N THR A 192 4.40 35.86 15.22
CA THR A 192 4.38 36.86 16.31
C THR A 192 4.36 36.34 17.75
N HIS A 193 5.54 36.04 18.27
CA HIS A 193 5.99 36.61 19.55
C HIS A 193 7.51 36.81 19.50
N GLU A 194 7.93 37.76 18.69
CA GLU A 194 9.18 38.48 18.94
C GLU A 194 8.93 39.29 20.22
N LYS A 195 9.45 38.82 21.35
CA LYS A 195 9.45 39.60 22.59
C LYS A 195 10.36 40.82 22.36
N PRO A 196 9.91 42.04 22.70
CA PRO A 196 10.81 43.18 22.72
C PRO A 196 11.91 42.92 23.75
N GLN A 197 13.16 43.14 23.36
CA GLN A 197 14.29 43.20 24.27
C GLN A 197 14.03 44.30 25.30
N THR A 198 13.75 43.91 26.53
CA THR A 198 13.85 44.79 27.70
C THR A 198 15.29 44.78 28.19
N SER A 199 15.85 45.98 28.25
CA SER A 199 17.10 46.42 28.83
C SER A 199 17.41 45.89 30.23
N GLU A 200 18.68 45.52 30.47
CA GLU A 200 19.42 45.70 31.72
C GLU A 200 20.85 46.11 31.30
N THR A 201 21.25 47.38 31.38
CA THR A 201 21.94 48.00 32.52
C THR A 201 22.91 47.07 33.25
N ALA A 202 24.18 47.13 32.82
CA ALA A 202 25.36 47.30 33.68
C ALA A 202 26.47 47.96 32.85
#